data_AF-A0A8S4FX16-F1
#
_entry.id   AF-A0A8S4FX16-F1
#
_cell.length_a   1.000
_cell.length_b   1.000
_cell.length_c   1.000
_cell.angle_alpha   90.00
_cell.angle_beta   90.00
_cell.angle_gamma   90.00
#
_symmetry.space_group_name_H-M   'P 1'
#
loop_
_entity.id
_entity.type
_entity.pdbx_description
1 polymer ?
#
loop_
_entity_poly.entity_id
_entity_poly.type
_entity_poly.pdbx_seq_one_letter_code
_entity_poly.pdbx_strand_id
1 'polypeptide(L)'
;MRQYENKLYGEDDTSQPNSRVGPAMPVEPVRKKKKKRRSQITICLVNCRYESIRKVAGAFGMREVPEEEAWNFYWTDMSVSVERAKEMKRFQRINHFPGMLEICRKDLLARNLNRMQKIYPKEYNFFPKTWCLPADFGEALNYSKIRKNKTFIIKPECGSQGRGIYLTKSLKDVKPTEKLICQVYVAKPYLVDGYKFDMRVYTLITSCDPLRIFVYNEGLVRFATSRYADPSANNTTNVFMHLTNYAVNKHSRTYVHDSEAGSKRKISTLNKILQSQGVNVEALWQSVDQVIVKTIISAWPILKHSYHACFPTHDMVHACFEILGFDILLDHKLHPFILEVNHSPSFHTDTQLDREVKEALLSDTLSMLNIWQCDRRRALLEDRRRIRDRLTGHSEAAEDREVETSPWQTQITWEETHLGNYRRVYPAGDQYAALFQQPAGSLYTATASSRARGDCTRIQKEEFLQTKEKAEALKKPSQPQPKVERKKLSVEESVANTTVTSVTGVTSVTEKSCRSKARERRREREEREKRLAEIPSKITVTPPEPASARKPAPVFCSFEPDPILRGEESERRNQLAQRDFLIRSYGVLEQIYLVMKKTGTLRPEDERKYGVYGRLSAAEPRPVNT
;
A
#
# COMPACT_ATOMS: atom_id res chain seq x y z
N MET A 1 -20.79 -43.51 67.24
CA MET A 1 -20.69 -44.26 68.50
C MET A 1 -20.77 -45.74 68.16
N ARG A 2 -20.06 -46.61 68.91
CA ARG A 2 -19.94 -48.08 68.72
C ARG A 2 -19.15 -48.55 67.48
N GLN A 3 -18.29 -49.54 67.74
CA GLN A 3 -17.45 -50.29 66.79
C GLN A 3 -18.11 -51.68 66.55
N TYR A 4 -17.28 -52.72 66.35
CA TYR A 4 -17.56 -54.17 66.37
C TYR A 4 -18.06 -54.81 65.04
N GLU A 5 -17.55 -55.97 64.61
CA GLU A 5 -16.23 -56.60 64.88
C GLU A 5 -15.86 -57.72 63.86
N ASN A 6 -14.72 -58.37 64.11
CA ASN A 6 -14.09 -59.51 63.41
C ASN A 6 -14.96 -60.79 63.21
N LYS A 7 -14.34 -61.79 62.54
CA LYS A 7 -14.42 -63.28 62.72
C LYS A 7 -14.92 -64.10 61.50
N LEU A 8 -14.42 -65.32 61.21
CA LEU A 8 -13.12 -66.00 61.51
C LEU A 8 -13.01 -67.32 60.69
N TYR A 9 -11.82 -67.68 60.17
CA TYR A 9 -11.39 -69.01 59.61
C TYR A 9 -12.29 -69.60 58.47
N GLY A 10 -11.98 -70.66 57.73
CA GLY A 10 -10.80 -71.55 57.59
C GLY A 10 -11.03 -72.50 56.38
N GLU A 11 -10.16 -73.44 55.96
CA GLU A 11 -8.79 -73.82 56.35
C GLU A 11 -8.10 -74.57 55.14
N ASP A 12 -7.15 -75.49 55.33
CA ASP A 12 -6.28 -76.08 54.27
C ASP A 12 -6.83 -77.29 53.44
N ASP A 13 -6.27 -77.49 52.24
CA ASP A 13 -5.63 -78.77 51.83
C ASP A 13 -4.52 -78.54 50.77
N THR A 14 -3.64 -79.51 50.55
CA THR A 14 -2.33 -79.35 49.89
C THR A 14 -2.06 -80.33 48.74
N SER A 15 -1.47 -79.82 47.64
CA SER A 15 -0.34 -80.46 46.92
C SER A 15 0.00 -79.72 45.63
N GLN A 16 1.29 -79.72 45.24
CA GLN A 16 1.77 -79.25 43.94
C GLN A 16 2.00 -80.44 43.00
N PRO A 17 2.13 -80.19 41.68
CA PRO A 17 3.45 -80.47 41.09
C PRO A 17 4.06 -79.29 40.34
N ASN A 18 5.39 -79.15 40.43
CA ASN A 18 6.17 -78.13 39.74
C ASN A 18 6.37 -78.47 38.25
N SER A 19 6.06 -77.53 37.35
CA SER A 19 6.48 -77.62 35.94
C SER A 19 6.98 -76.28 35.36
N ARG A 20 8.27 -76.02 35.60
CA ARG A 20 9.21 -75.20 34.80
C ARG A 20 8.76 -73.80 34.35
N VAL A 21 9.34 -72.80 35.01
CA VAL A 21 9.35 -71.38 34.60
C VAL A 21 9.87 -71.22 33.16
N GLY A 22 9.06 -70.61 32.29
CA GLY A 22 9.54 -69.97 31.06
C GLY A 22 10.00 -68.54 31.32
N PRO A 23 10.98 -67.99 30.58
CA PRO A 23 11.48 -66.65 30.82
C PRO A 23 10.40 -65.60 30.50
N ALA A 24 10.05 -64.77 31.49
CA ALA A 24 9.16 -63.65 31.28
C ALA A 24 9.82 -62.62 30.35
N MET A 25 9.19 -62.36 29.20
CA MET A 25 9.59 -61.29 28.28
C MET A 25 9.66 -59.94 29.02
N PRO A 26 10.75 -59.17 28.90
CA PRO A 26 10.78 -57.81 29.41
C PRO A 26 9.74 -56.96 28.67
N VAL A 27 8.67 -56.57 29.37
CA VAL A 27 7.71 -55.59 28.84
C VAL A 27 8.43 -54.25 28.79
N GLU A 28 8.88 -53.83 27.61
CA GLU A 28 9.54 -52.53 27.46
C GLU A 28 8.63 -51.41 28.01
N PRO A 29 9.17 -50.49 28.83
CA PRO A 29 8.39 -49.38 29.35
C PRO A 29 7.99 -48.47 28.19
N VAL A 30 6.74 -48.59 27.74
CA VAL A 30 6.16 -47.84 26.60
C VAL A 30 6.56 -46.38 26.69
N ARG A 31 7.50 -45.98 25.81
CA ARG A 31 8.10 -44.64 25.82
C ARG A 31 7.00 -43.61 25.56
N LYS A 32 6.43 -43.06 26.64
CA LYS A 32 5.45 -41.96 26.60
C LYS A 32 6.03 -40.85 25.69
N LYS A 33 5.52 -40.75 24.46
CA LYS A 33 6.00 -39.79 23.45
C LYS A 33 5.96 -38.41 24.10
N LYS A 34 7.14 -37.84 24.44
CA LYS A 34 7.24 -36.50 25.03
C LYS A 34 6.43 -35.55 24.14
N LYS A 35 5.34 -34.97 24.67
CA LYS A 35 4.53 -33.97 23.93
C LYS A 35 5.52 -32.95 23.38
N LYS A 36 5.67 -32.86 22.06
CA LYS A 36 6.55 -31.87 21.42
C LYS A 36 6.10 -30.51 21.94
N ARG A 37 6.95 -29.82 22.71
CA ARG A 37 6.70 -28.42 23.07
C ARG A 37 6.53 -27.68 21.76
N ARG A 38 5.35 -27.09 21.51
CA ARG A 38 5.17 -26.17 20.38
C ARG A 38 6.24 -25.09 20.50
N SER A 39 6.85 -24.73 19.38
CA SER A 39 7.75 -23.57 19.30
C SER A 39 6.98 -22.34 19.77
N GLN A 40 7.54 -21.57 20.70
CA GLN A 40 6.93 -20.32 21.12
C GLN A 40 7.03 -19.32 19.95
N ILE A 41 5.90 -18.68 19.62
CA ILE A 41 5.87 -17.64 18.58
C ILE A 41 6.71 -16.45 19.04
N THR A 42 7.55 -15.94 18.15
CA THR A 42 8.37 -14.74 18.38
C THR A 42 7.85 -13.55 17.59
N ILE A 43 7.75 -12.39 18.25
CA ILE A 43 7.29 -11.14 17.65
C ILE A 43 8.35 -10.04 17.77
N CYS A 44 8.69 -9.37 16.67
CA CYS A 44 9.53 -8.19 16.70
C CYS A 44 8.65 -6.93 16.75
N LEU A 45 8.91 -6.07 17.75
CA LEU A 45 8.15 -4.85 18.05
C LEU A 45 9.05 -3.59 18.08
N VAL A 46 10.26 -3.66 17.52
CA VAL A 46 11.26 -2.57 17.51
C VAL A 46 10.68 -1.27 16.91
N ASN A 47 9.93 -1.39 15.81
CA ASN A 47 9.27 -0.26 15.15
C ASN A 47 7.83 0.00 15.68
N CYS A 48 7.49 -0.46 16.89
CA CYS A 48 6.18 -0.28 17.49
C CYS A 48 6.23 0.44 18.85
N ARG A 49 5.57 1.59 18.95
CA ARG A 49 5.54 2.43 20.17
C ARG A 49 4.36 2.16 21.10
N TYR A 50 3.42 1.29 20.71
CA TYR A 50 2.14 1.15 21.40
C TYR A 50 2.17 0.02 22.44
N GLU A 51 2.12 0.38 23.73
CA GLU A 51 2.16 -0.59 24.83
C GLU A 51 0.96 -1.55 24.87
N SER A 52 -0.19 -1.14 24.32
CA SER A 52 -1.34 -2.00 24.10
C SER A 52 -1.00 -3.22 23.22
N ILE A 53 -0.07 -3.09 22.27
CA ILE A 53 0.33 -4.16 21.36
C ILE A 53 1.32 -5.12 22.05
N ARG A 54 2.27 -4.61 22.84
CA ARG A 54 3.12 -5.43 23.73
C ARG A 54 2.28 -6.25 24.69
N LYS A 55 1.38 -5.60 25.41
CA LYS A 55 0.46 -6.24 26.38
C LYS A 55 -0.36 -7.36 25.72
N VAL A 56 -0.99 -7.11 24.58
CA VAL A 56 -1.84 -8.10 23.91
C VAL A 56 -1.02 -9.25 23.32
N ALA A 57 0.15 -8.97 22.70
CA ALA A 57 1.02 -10.03 22.16
C ALA A 57 1.58 -10.93 23.28
N GLY A 58 1.97 -10.34 24.42
CA GLY A 58 2.40 -11.09 25.61
C GLY A 58 1.28 -11.93 26.23
N ALA A 59 0.07 -11.38 26.33
CA ALA A 59 -1.12 -12.13 26.76
C ALA A 59 -1.48 -13.28 25.80
N PHE A 60 -1.22 -13.11 24.50
CA PHE A 60 -1.33 -14.16 23.48
C PHE A 60 -0.15 -15.16 23.50
N GLY A 61 0.77 -15.06 24.46
CA GLY A 61 1.87 -16.01 24.67
C GLY A 61 3.08 -15.84 23.75
N MET A 62 3.16 -14.75 22.98
CA MET A 62 4.31 -14.45 22.12
C MET A 62 5.50 -13.96 22.96
N ARG A 63 6.73 -14.25 22.51
CA ARG A 63 7.96 -13.67 23.05
C ARG A 63 8.39 -12.48 22.19
N GLU A 64 8.53 -11.30 22.78
CA GLU A 64 9.16 -10.15 22.11
C GLU A 64 10.64 -10.46 21.84
N VAL A 65 11.12 -10.15 20.64
CA VAL A 65 12.50 -10.37 20.19
C VAL A 65 13.05 -9.14 19.47
N PRO A 66 14.38 -8.89 19.52
CA PRO A 66 15.01 -7.87 18.71
C PRO A 66 15.05 -8.30 17.23
N GLU A 67 15.46 -7.40 16.33
CA GLU A 67 15.36 -7.62 14.88
C GLU A 67 16.38 -8.63 14.33
N GLU A 68 17.53 -8.75 14.98
CA GLU A 68 18.61 -9.69 14.69
C GLU A 68 18.22 -11.14 15.06
N GLU A 69 17.27 -11.31 15.99
CA GLU A 69 16.66 -12.60 16.28
C GLU A 69 15.62 -12.98 15.21
N ALA A 70 15.57 -14.26 14.85
CA ALA A 70 14.62 -14.75 13.84
C ALA A 70 13.17 -14.82 14.36
N TRP A 71 12.44 -13.73 14.17
CA TRP A 71 11.02 -13.53 14.47
C TRP A 71 10.06 -14.31 13.54
N ASN A 72 8.89 -14.72 14.04
CA ASN A 72 7.75 -15.19 13.25
C ASN A 72 6.88 -14.02 12.75
N PHE A 73 6.72 -12.99 13.58
CA PHE A 73 5.77 -11.91 13.38
C PHE A 73 6.49 -10.57 13.51
N TYR A 74 6.20 -9.61 12.63
CA TYR A 74 6.79 -8.26 12.69
C TYR A 74 5.68 -7.23 12.79
N TRP A 75 5.70 -6.40 13.84
CA TRP A 75 4.82 -5.25 13.96
C TRP A 75 5.60 -3.95 13.84
N THR A 76 5.12 -3.07 12.97
CA THR A 76 5.66 -1.75 12.71
C THR A 76 4.52 -0.73 12.66
N ASP A 77 4.76 0.45 13.21
CA ASP A 77 3.85 1.60 13.08
C ASP A 77 4.01 2.33 11.73
N MET A 78 5.02 1.93 10.94
CA MET A 78 5.38 2.47 9.62
C MET A 78 5.02 1.50 8.49
N SER A 79 4.61 2.05 7.35
CA SER A 79 4.43 1.32 6.08
C SER A 79 5.69 0.55 5.65
N VAL A 80 5.49 -0.67 5.18
CA VAL A 80 6.56 -1.61 4.76
C VAL A 80 7.14 -1.25 3.39
N SER A 81 8.47 -1.34 3.26
CA SER A 81 9.18 -1.15 1.98
C SER A 81 9.21 -2.43 1.13
N VAL A 82 9.41 -2.28 -0.18
CA VAL A 82 9.46 -3.42 -1.14
C VAL A 82 10.68 -4.30 -0.87
N GLU A 83 11.76 -3.69 -0.42
CA GLU A 83 13.04 -4.33 -0.07
C GLU A 83 12.82 -5.25 1.13
N ARG A 84 12.27 -4.71 2.22
CA ARG A 84 11.96 -5.48 3.43
C ARG A 84 10.96 -6.59 3.17
N ALA A 85 9.94 -6.33 2.35
CA ALA A 85 8.95 -7.35 1.98
C ALA A 85 9.61 -8.55 1.26
N LYS A 86 10.61 -8.32 0.40
CA LYS A 86 11.35 -9.37 -0.33
C LYS A 86 12.34 -10.16 0.55
N GLU A 87 12.79 -9.59 1.67
CA GLU A 87 13.66 -10.27 2.63
C GLU A 87 12.92 -11.28 3.52
N MET A 88 11.58 -11.23 3.56
CA MET A 88 10.77 -12.10 4.41
C MET A 88 10.83 -13.57 3.97
N LYS A 89 10.92 -14.45 4.97
CA LYS A 89 10.95 -15.91 4.80
C LYS A 89 9.53 -16.47 4.86
N ARG A 90 9.24 -17.57 4.15
CA ARG A 90 7.90 -18.17 3.97
C ARG A 90 7.04 -18.37 5.23
N PHE A 91 7.63 -18.39 6.43
CA PHE A 91 6.93 -18.53 7.71
C PHE A 91 6.62 -17.21 8.42
N GLN A 92 7.03 -16.08 7.86
CA GLN A 92 6.98 -14.77 8.50
C GLN A 92 5.73 -14.00 8.08
N ARG A 93 5.15 -13.23 9.00
CA ARG A 93 4.03 -12.32 8.72
C ARG A 93 4.29 -10.90 9.21
N ILE A 94 3.72 -9.91 8.52
CA ILE A 94 3.87 -8.47 8.80
C ILE A 94 2.52 -7.75 8.72
N ASN A 95 2.38 -6.65 9.48
CA ASN A 95 1.10 -5.94 9.72
C ASN A 95 0.71 -4.87 8.68
N HIS A 96 1.35 -4.87 7.49
CA HIS A 96 0.96 -4.04 6.35
C HIS A 96 1.18 -4.77 5.02
N PHE A 97 0.41 -4.40 3.99
CA PHE A 97 0.67 -4.80 2.60
C PHE A 97 1.53 -3.78 1.84
N PRO A 98 2.47 -4.21 0.98
CA PRO A 98 3.10 -3.32 0.01
C PRO A 98 2.03 -2.77 -0.95
N GLY A 99 2.00 -1.46 -1.15
CA GLY A 99 1.04 -0.78 -2.02
C GLY A 99 -0.22 -0.21 -1.32
N MET A 100 -0.47 -0.49 -0.04
CA MET A 100 -1.68 0.01 0.67
C MET A 100 -1.77 1.55 0.77
N LEU A 101 -0.64 2.25 0.57
CA LEU A 101 -0.58 3.71 0.47
C LEU A 101 -1.46 4.28 -0.66
N GLU A 102 -1.86 3.49 -1.66
CA GLU A 102 -2.78 3.88 -2.74
C GLU A 102 -4.18 4.31 -2.26
N ILE A 103 -4.62 3.85 -1.08
CA ILE A 103 -5.81 4.37 -0.38
C ILE A 103 -5.46 5.12 0.91
N CYS A 104 -4.28 4.90 1.49
CA CYS A 104 -3.91 5.52 2.77
C CYS A 104 -3.17 6.87 2.65
N ARG A 105 -2.73 7.27 1.45
CA ARG A 105 -2.31 8.64 1.15
C ARG A 105 -3.48 9.44 0.59
N LYS A 106 -3.66 10.68 1.05
CA LYS A 106 -4.78 11.55 0.68
C LYS A 106 -4.83 11.88 -0.83
N ASP A 107 -3.67 12.00 -1.49
CA ASP A 107 -3.59 12.26 -2.94
C ASP A 107 -3.86 11.01 -3.78
N LEU A 108 -3.37 9.85 -3.37
CA LEU A 108 -3.60 8.58 -4.07
C LEU A 108 -5.06 8.12 -3.91
N LEU A 109 -5.62 8.21 -2.70
CA LEU A 109 -7.03 7.96 -2.43
C LEU A 109 -7.92 8.84 -3.31
N ALA A 110 -7.60 10.14 -3.41
CA ALA A 110 -8.34 11.06 -4.26
C ALA A 110 -8.24 10.68 -5.75
N ARG A 111 -7.04 10.32 -6.25
CA ARG A 111 -6.86 9.88 -7.64
C ARG A 111 -7.63 8.58 -7.93
N ASN A 112 -7.56 7.59 -7.03
CA ASN A 112 -8.20 6.29 -7.20
C ASN A 112 -9.73 6.38 -7.11
N LEU A 113 -10.28 7.08 -6.13
CA LEU A 113 -11.74 7.26 -6.03
C LEU A 113 -12.28 8.19 -7.13
N ASN A 114 -11.57 9.25 -7.53
CA ASN A 114 -11.96 10.05 -8.70
C ASN A 114 -11.92 9.24 -10.02
N ARG A 115 -10.97 8.31 -10.16
CA ARG A 115 -10.88 7.38 -11.31
C ARG A 115 -12.08 6.44 -11.32
N MET A 116 -12.37 5.78 -10.20
CA MET A 116 -13.51 4.86 -10.11
C MET A 116 -14.86 5.60 -10.23
N GLN A 117 -14.99 6.83 -9.74
CA GLN A 117 -16.17 7.69 -9.94
C GLN A 117 -16.37 8.11 -11.41
N LYS A 118 -15.32 8.14 -12.24
CA LYS A 118 -15.45 8.37 -13.69
C LYS A 118 -15.91 7.11 -14.44
N ILE A 119 -15.50 5.92 -14.00
CA ILE A 119 -15.83 4.63 -14.65
C ILE A 119 -17.20 4.10 -14.19
N TYR A 120 -17.49 4.20 -12.89
CA TYR A 120 -18.72 3.70 -12.25
C TYR A 120 -19.39 4.83 -11.41
N PRO A 121 -19.99 5.86 -12.04
CA PRO A 121 -20.47 7.06 -11.31
C PRO A 121 -21.58 6.79 -10.29
N LYS A 122 -22.39 5.74 -10.50
CA LYS A 122 -23.43 5.30 -9.55
C LYS A 122 -22.85 4.63 -8.31
N GLU A 123 -21.79 3.84 -8.49
CA GLU A 123 -21.20 3.02 -7.43
C GLU A 123 -20.26 3.79 -6.51
N TYR A 124 -19.57 4.81 -7.04
CA TYR A 124 -18.56 5.61 -6.33
C TYR A 124 -19.04 7.03 -6.03
N ASN A 125 -20.28 7.17 -5.55
CA ASN A 125 -20.87 8.44 -5.10
C ASN A 125 -20.51 8.83 -3.64
N PHE A 126 -19.90 7.91 -2.88
CA PHE A 126 -19.52 8.03 -1.46
C PHE A 126 -18.24 8.83 -1.17
N PHE A 127 -17.64 9.50 -2.15
CA PHE A 127 -16.43 10.31 -1.97
C PHE A 127 -16.69 11.77 -2.36
N PRO A 128 -16.47 12.75 -1.47
CA PRO A 128 -16.65 14.16 -1.82
C PRO A 128 -15.70 14.56 -2.94
N LYS A 129 -16.16 15.34 -3.92
CA LYS A 129 -15.33 15.71 -5.07
C LYS A 129 -14.05 16.41 -4.62
N THR A 130 -12.92 15.91 -5.09
CA THR A 130 -11.57 16.25 -4.59
C THR A 130 -10.61 16.52 -5.74
N TRP A 131 -9.66 17.42 -5.54
CA TRP A 131 -8.64 17.85 -6.50
C TRP A 131 -7.26 17.85 -5.84
N CYS A 132 -6.26 17.30 -6.53
CA CYS A 132 -4.86 17.26 -6.07
C CYS A 132 -4.10 18.50 -6.59
N LEU A 133 -3.79 19.43 -5.70
CA LEU A 133 -3.02 20.64 -6.03
C LEU A 133 -1.51 20.33 -6.00
N PRO A 134 -0.68 20.94 -6.88
CA PRO A 134 -1.04 21.99 -7.83
C PRO A 134 -1.73 21.50 -9.12
N ALA A 135 -1.62 20.19 -9.45
CA ALA A 135 -2.00 19.63 -10.76
C ALA A 135 -3.44 19.93 -11.21
N ASP A 136 -4.41 19.80 -10.29
CA ASP A 136 -5.84 19.93 -10.59
C ASP A 136 -6.39 21.36 -10.29
N PHE A 137 -5.52 22.34 -10.01
CA PHE A 137 -5.91 23.68 -9.52
C PHE A 137 -6.84 24.44 -10.49
N GLY A 138 -6.60 24.31 -11.81
CA GLY A 138 -7.47 24.90 -12.83
C GLY A 138 -8.89 24.30 -12.84
N GLU A 139 -9.02 22.99 -12.63
CA GLU A 139 -10.32 22.31 -12.53
C GLU A 139 -11.06 22.75 -11.26
N ALA A 140 -10.37 22.85 -10.13
CA ALA A 140 -10.91 23.33 -8.86
C ALA A 140 -11.41 24.79 -8.94
N LEU A 141 -10.61 25.71 -9.52
CA LEU A 141 -11.01 27.10 -9.75
C LEU A 141 -12.24 27.20 -10.66
N ASN A 142 -12.29 26.43 -11.75
CA ASN A 142 -13.43 26.45 -12.66
C ASN A 142 -14.70 25.87 -12.01
N TYR A 143 -14.59 24.83 -11.19
CA TYR A 143 -15.71 24.34 -10.39
C TYR A 143 -16.21 25.39 -9.38
N SER A 144 -15.30 26.09 -8.69
CA SER A 144 -15.64 27.18 -7.76
C SER A 144 -16.39 28.33 -8.45
N LYS A 145 -15.96 28.75 -9.65
CA LYS A 145 -16.67 29.76 -10.47
C LYS A 145 -18.11 29.35 -10.80
N ILE A 146 -18.32 28.08 -11.17
CA ILE A 146 -19.64 27.52 -11.54
C ILE A 146 -20.53 27.30 -10.31
N ARG A 147 -19.95 26.94 -9.15
CA ARG A 147 -20.67 26.58 -7.92
C ARG A 147 -20.34 27.53 -6.77
N LYS A 148 -20.59 28.83 -6.99
CA LYS A 148 -20.26 29.96 -6.09
C LYS A 148 -20.53 29.75 -4.60
N ASN A 149 -21.60 29.04 -4.24
CA ASN A 149 -22.02 28.85 -2.83
C ASN A 149 -21.41 27.60 -2.16
N LYS A 150 -20.40 26.95 -2.75
CA LYS A 150 -19.72 25.80 -2.16
C LYS A 150 -18.58 26.22 -1.22
N THR A 151 -18.47 25.51 -0.10
CA THR A 151 -17.33 25.59 0.82
C THR A 151 -16.39 24.42 0.51
N PHE A 152 -15.10 24.69 0.57
CA PHE A 152 -14.02 23.73 0.35
C PHE A 152 -13.25 23.54 1.66
N ILE A 153 -12.74 22.33 1.87
CA ILE A 153 -11.79 22.01 2.93
C ILE A 153 -10.44 21.72 2.28
N ILE A 154 -9.43 22.45 2.72
CA ILE A 154 -8.05 22.32 2.25
C ILE A 154 -7.30 21.46 3.27
N LYS A 155 -6.58 20.44 2.81
CA LYS A 155 -5.80 19.50 3.62
C LYS A 155 -4.36 19.42 3.08
N PRO A 156 -3.30 19.43 3.92
CA PRO A 156 -1.94 19.17 3.45
C PRO A 156 -1.76 17.74 2.92
N GLU A 157 -0.92 17.55 1.89
CA GLU A 157 -0.66 16.23 1.27
C GLU A 157 -0.25 15.17 2.32
N CYS A 158 0.77 15.47 3.13
CA CYS A 158 1.31 14.60 4.19
C CYS A 158 0.73 14.94 5.58
N GLY A 159 -0.45 15.56 5.65
CA GLY A 159 -1.05 16.03 6.90
C GLY A 159 -1.79 14.95 7.71
N SER A 160 -1.63 14.98 9.04
CA SER A 160 -2.38 14.17 10.00
C SER A 160 -2.86 15.01 11.20
N GLN A 161 -3.63 14.42 12.10
CA GLN A 161 -4.12 15.04 13.36
C GLN A 161 -4.97 16.33 13.21
N GLY A 162 -5.38 16.70 11.99
CA GLY A 162 -6.08 17.96 11.71
C GLY A 162 -5.16 19.17 11.48
N ARG A 163 -3.83 19.01 11.56
CA ARG A 163 -2.87 20.12 11.42
C ARG A 163 -2.87 20.67 10.00
N GLY A 164 -2.88 22.00 9.88
CA GLY A 164 -2.90 22.71 8.58
C GLY A 164 -4.19 22.56 7.77
N ILE A 165 -5.26 22.00 8.36
CA ILE A 165 -6.57 21.91 7.70
C ILE A 165 -7.35 23.20 7.95
N TYR A 166 -7.91 23.78 6.89
CA TYR A 166 -8.77 24.97 6.97
C TYR A 166 -9.93 24.91 5.97
N LEU A 167 -11.00 25.66 6.24
CA LEU A 167 -12.13 25.81 5.32
C LEU A 167 -12.01 27.14 4.57
N THR A 168 -12.43 27.16 3.30
CA THR A 168 -12.56 28.39 2.52
C THR A 168 -13.76 28.34 1.57
N LYS A 169 -14.32 29.51 1.25
CA LYS A 169 -15.29 29.70 0.15
C LYS A 169 -14.65 30.24 -1.13
N SER A 170 -13.42 30.75 -1.03
CA SER A 170 -12.64 31.27 -2.15
C SER A 170 -11.38 30.42 -2.37
N LEU A 171 -11.21 29.95 -3.60
CA LEU A 171 -9.99 29.25 -4.03
C LEU A 171 -8.97 30.21 -4.68
N LYS A 172 -9.23 31.52 -4.70
CA LYS A 172 -8.26 32.52 -5.19
C LYS A 172 -7.04 32.65 -4.27
N ASP A 173 -7.27 32.45 -2.98
CA ASP A 173 -6.33 32.74 -1.89
C ASP A 173 -5.45 31.51 -1.56
N VAL A 174 -5.68 30.38 -2.23
CA VAL A 174 -4.86 29.17 -2.18
C VAL A 174 -3.74 29.32 -3.22
N LYS A 175 -2.47 29.19 -2.81
CA LYS A 175 -1.36 29.44 -3.74
C LYS A 175 -1.31 28.34 -4.83
N PRO A 176 -1.16 28.68 -6.12
CA PRO A 176 -1.18 27.69 -7.22
C PRO A 176 -0.05 26.65 -7.19
N THR A 177 0.98 26.85 -6.38
CA THR A 177 2.19 26.00 -6.28
C THR A 177 2.19 25.07 -5.06
N GLU A 178 1.25 25.22 -4.12
CA GLU A 178 1.26 24.46 -2.87
C GLU A 178 0.68 23.04 -3.04
N LYS A 179 1.36 22.05 -2.43
CA LYS A 179 0.97 20.64 -2.48
C LYS A 179 -0.14 20.35 -1.45
N LEU A 180 -1.37 20.47 -1.91
CA LEU A 180 -2.57 20.46 -1.09
C LEU A 180 -3.66 19.59 -1.71
N ILE A 181 -4.58 19.09 -0.88
CA ILE A 181 -5.81 18.44 -1.32
C ILE A 181 -6.95 19.43 -1.08
N CYS A 182 -7.60 19.85 -2.17
CA CYS A 182 -8.83 20.64 -2.12
C CYS A 182 -10.03 19.69 -2.26
N GLN A 183 -10.94 19.69 -1.30
CA GLN A 183 -12.10 18.81 -1.27
C GLN A 183 -13.38 19.61 -1.03
N VAL A 184 -14.50 19.25 -1.68
CA VAL A 184 -15.81 19.86 -1.37
C VAL A 184 -16.21 19.47 0.05
N TYR A 185 -16.53 20.45 0.89
CA TYR A 185 -16.95 20.21 2.27
C TYR A 185 -18.38 19.66 2.32
N VAL A 186 -18.59 18.59 3.10
CA VAL A 186 -19.92 18.03 3.40
C VAL A 186 -20.62 18.96 4.40
N ALA A 187 -21.29 19.98 3.86
CA ALA A 187 -21.87 21.07 4.64
C ALA A 187 -23.12 20.69 5.45
N LYS A 188 -23.75 19.53 5.16
CA LYS A 188 -24.90 18.99 5.91
C LYS A 188 -24.56 17.58 6.44
N PRO A 189 -23.73 17.47 7.48
CA PRO A 189 -23.48 16.21 8.17
C PRO A 189 -24.74 15.74 8.93
N TYR A 190 -24.79 14.47 9.32
CA TYR A 190 -25.67 14.05 10.41
C TYR A 190 -25.19 14.66 11.73
N LEU A 191 -26.12 14.98 12.63
CA LEU A 191 -25.82 15.61 13.91
C LEU A 191 -26.42 14.78 15.05
N VAL A 192 -25.61 14.52 16.08
CA VAL A 192 -26.07 13.94 17.35
C VAL A 192 -25.83 14.98 18.44
N ASP A 193 -26.85 15.20 19.28
CA ASP A 193 -26.90 16.25 20.30
C ASP A 193 -26.69 17.69 19.79
N GLY A 194 -26.75 17.90 18.46
CA GLY A 194 -26.44 19.15 17.77
C GLY A 194 -24.94 19.35 17.45
N TYR A 195 -24.12 18.31 17.59
CA TYR A 195 -22.70 18.30 17.28
C TYR A 195 -22.41 17.45 16.04
N LYS A 196 -21.42 17.87 15.25
CA LYS A 196 -20.87 17.07 14.16
C LYS A 196 -19.98 15.98 14.75
N PHE A 197 -20.07 14.76 14.20
CA PHE A 197 -19.16 13.66 14.53
C PHE A 197 -18.59 13.02 13.27
N ASP A 198 -17.60 12.16 13.45
CA ASP A 198 -17.24 11.12 12.47
C ASP A 198 -17.03 9.78 13.17
N MET A 199 -16.97 8.72 12.37
CA MET A 199 -16.78 7.34 12.82
C MET A 199 -15.39 6.86 12.40
N ARG A 200 -14.56 6.46 13.37
CA ARG A 200 -13.39 5.62 13.13
C ARG A 200 -13.84 4.17 13.16
N VAL A 201 -14.00 3.60 11.96
CA VAL A 201 -14.28 2.18 11.75
C VAL A 201 -12.96 1.44 11.56
N TYR A 202 -12.83 0.26 12.15
CA TYR A 202 -11.64 -0.59 12.01
C TYR A 202 -11.91 -1.73 11.03
N THR A 203 -11.04 -1.87 10.03
CA THR A 203 -11.18 -2.86 8.94
C THR A 203 -9.92 -3.70 8.87
N LEU A 204 -10.05 -5.02 8.95
CA LEU A 204 -8.96 -5.99 8.80
C LEU A 204 -8.97 -6.57 7.38
N ILE A 205 -7.80 -6.59 6.75
CA ILE A 205 -7.56 -7.35 5.52
C ILE A 205 -6.59 -8.48 5.87
N THR A 206 -6.99 -9.75 5.72
CA THR A 206 -6.12 -10.92 5.98
C THR A 206 -5.43 -11.44 4.73
N SER A 207 -5.94 -11.09 3.55
CA SER A 207 -5.39 -11.46 2.24
C SER A 207 -5.84 -10.49 1.16
N CYS A 208 -4.99 -10.25 0.16
CA CYS A 208 -5.34 -9.54 -1.08
C CYS A 208 -5.63 -10.48 -2.27
N ASP A 209 -5.25 -11.76 -2.19
CA ASP A 209 -5.45 -12.74 -3.26
C ASP A 209 -5.58 -14.18 -2.71
N PRO A 210 -6.80 -14.74 -2.56
CA PRO A 210 -8.09 -14.07 -2.76
C PRO A 210 -8.27 -12.91 -1.78
N LEU A 211 -8.89 -11.81 -2.22
CA LEU A 211 -9.16 -10.66 -1.35
C LEU A 211 -10.14 -11.07 -0.24
N ARG A 212 -9.81 -10.77 1.03
CA ARG A 212 -10.65 -11.05 2.21
C ARG A 212 -10.65 -9.84 3.13
N ILE A 213 -11.85 -9.31 3.42
CA ILE A 213 -12.06 -8.05 4.14
C ILE A 213 -13.07 -8.28 5.26
N PHE A 214 -12.73 -7.82 6.46
CA PHE A 214 -13.55 -7.89 7.66
C PHE A 214 -13.65 -6.50 8.29
N VAL A 215 -14.81 -6.17 8.84
CA VAL A 215 -15.02 -4.91 9.57
C VAL A 215 -15.35 -5.24 11.01
N TYR A 216 -14.72 -4.52 11.95
CA TYR A 216 -15.00 -4.68 13.37
C TYR A 216 -16.36 -4.07 13.69
N ASN A 217 -17.14 -4.71 14.56
CA ASN A 217 -18.46 -4.18 14.95
C ASN A 217 -18.36 -3.01 15.94
N GLU A 218 -17.16 -2.76 16.48
CA GLU A 218 -16.86 -1.62 17.35
C GLU A 218 -15.82 -0.64 16.78
N GLY A 219 -15.77 0.54 17.36
CA GLY A 219 -14.85 1.60 16.96
C GLY A 219 -15.04 2.86 17.80
N LEU A 220 -14.61 4.00 17.25
CA LEU A 220 -14.62 5.27 17.98
C LEU A 220 -15.41 6.34 17.22
N VAL A 221 -16.45 6.86 17.84
CA VAL A 221 -17.22 8.00 17.33
C VAL A 221 -16.66 9.27 17.97
N ARG A 222 -16.20 10.23 17.15
CA ARG A 222 -15.42 11.39 17.60
C ARG A 222 -16.19 12.67 17.31
N PHE A 223 -16.49 13.44 18.35
CA PHE A 223 -17.34 14.62 18.24
C PHE A 223 -16.53 15.91 18.15
N ALA A 224 -17.08 16.87 17.42
CA ALA A 224 -16.75 18.28 17.53
C ALA A 224 -17.18 18.80 18.93
N THR A 225 -16.51 19.85 19.43
CA THR A 225 -16.78 20.39 20.79
C THR A 225 -17.53 21.73 20.78
N SER A 226 -17.77 22.30 19.60
CA SER A 226 -18.76 23.36 19.36
C SER A 226 -19.98 22.77 18.65
N ARG A 227 -21.19 23.24 19.00
CA ARG A 227 -22.43 22.92 18.26
C ARG A 227 -22.28 23.30 16.78
N TYR A 228 -22.81 22.48 15.89
CA TYR A 228 -22.63 22.67 14.45
C TYR A 228 -23.54 23.76 13.87
N ALA A 229 -23.01 24.54 12.93
CA ALA A 229 -23.76 25.48 12.10
C ALA A 229 -23.24 25.41 10.66
N ASP A 230 -24.12 25.67 9.68
CA ASP A 230 -23.74 25.65 8.25
C ASP A 230 -22.57 26.63 7.99
N PRO A 231 -21.58 26.26 7.14
CA PRO A 231 -20.40 27.08 6.93
C PRO A 231 -20.71 28.49 6.42
N SER A 232 -20.26 29.49 7.17
CA SER A 232 -20.41 30.94 6.91
C SER A 232 -19.03 31.61 7.03
N ALA A 233 -18.90 32.85 6.53
CA ALA A 233 -17.63 33.59 6.66
C ALA A 233 -17.19 33.76 8.13
N ASN A 234 -18.15 33.76 9.06
CA ASN A 234 -17.94 34.02 10.48
C ASN A 234 -17.56 32.74 11.28
N ASN A 235 -17.76 31.53 10.72
CA ASN A 235 -17.53 30.27 11.43
C ASN A 235 -16.52 29.33 10.74
N THR A 236 -16.07 29.58 9.51
CA THR A 236 -15.08 28.72 8.82
C THR A 236 -13.72 28.65 9.51
N THR A 237 -13.41 29.59 10.41
CA THR A 237 -12.22 29.59 11.27
C THR A 237 -12.39 28.74 12.54
N ASN A 238 -13.61 28.37 12.94
CA ASN A 238 -13.84 27.56 14.15
C ASN A 238 -13.55 26.07 13.87
N VAL A 239 -12.30 25.67 14.12
CA VAL A 239 -11.84 24.28 14.02
C VAL A 239 -12.60 23.33 14.96
N PHE A 240 -13.06 23.79 16.12
CA PHE A 240 -13.80 22.99 17.12
C PHE A 240 -15.26 22.71 16.71
N MET A 241 -15.76 23.37 15.67
CA MET A 241 -17.08 23.11 15.05
C MET A 241 -16.94 22.20 13.82
N HIS A 242 -15.95 22.47 12.97
CA HIS A 242 -15.85 21.83 11.65
C HIS A 242 -14.94 20.61 11.60
N LEU A 243 -14.01 20.45 12.56
CA LEU A 243 -13.11 19.31 12.67
C LEU A 243 -13.46 18.43 13.89
N THR A 244 -13.43 17.13 13.67
CA THR A 244 -13.82 16.04 14.59
C THR A 244 -12.63 15.32 15.21
N ASN A 245 -11.40 15.66 14.80
CA ASN A 245 -10.19 14.98 15.24
C ASN A 245 -9.97 15.19 16.76
N TYR A 246 -9.77 14.09 17.48
CA TYR A 246 -9.44 14.08 18.93
C TYR A 246 -8.25 14.98 19.27
N ALA A 247 -7.19 14.96 18.43
CA ALA A 247 -5.99 15.79 18.64
C ALA A 247 -6.24 17.31 18.57
N VAL A 248 -7.32 17.76 17.93
CA VAL A 248 -7.78 19.16 18.00
C VAL A 248 -8.66 19.33 19.23
N ASN A 249 -9.75 18.55 19.30
CA ASN A 249 -10.83 18.76 20.26
C ASN A 249 -10.45 18.52 21.72
N LYS A 250 -9.44 17.68 22.03
CA LYS A 250 -8.99 17.43 23.42
C LYS A 250 -8.42 18.66 24.14
N HIS A 251 -8.13 19.74 23.41
CA HIS A 251 -7.67 21.02 23.97
C HIS A 251 -8.82 22.04 24.13
N SER A 252 -10.05 21.67 23.76
CA SER A 252 -11.23 22.50 23.97
C SER A 252 -11.68 22.46 25.43
N ARG A 253 -12.07 23.61 25.99
CA ARG A 253 -12.65 23.70 27.34
C ARG A 253 -14.00 22.98 27.47
N THR A 254 -14.64 22.64 26.36
CA THR A 254 -15.91 21.90 26.29
C THR A 254 -15.73 20.42 25.88
N TYR A 255 -14.51 19.86 25.98
CA TYR A 255 -14.29 18.44 25.75
C TYR A 255 -14.78 17.61 26.95
N VAL A 256 -15.83 16.81 26.75
CA VAL A 256 -16.46 16.02 27.82
C VAL A 256 -15.88 14.60 27.84
N HIS A 257 -15.29 14.22 28.97
CA HIS A 257 -14.81 12.86 29.24
C HIS A 257 -15.94 12.02 29.87
N ASP A 258 -16.78 11.43 29.03
CA ASP A 258 -17.88 10.54 29.43
C ASP A 258 -18.12 9.46 28.35
N SER A 259 -18.68 8.30 28.72
CA SER A 259 -18.86 7.16 27.83
C SER A 259 -20.12 7.18 26.95
N GLU A 260 -21.16 7.92 27.34
CA GLU A 260 -22.48 7.91 26.68
C GLU A 260 -22.88 9.27 26.09
N ALA A 261 -22.55 10.36 26.78
CA ALA A 261 -22.73 11.76 26.36
C ALA A 261 -21.40 12.45 25.97
N GLY A 262 -20.24 11.86 26.26
CA GLY A 262 -18.94 12.50 26.05
C GLY A 262 -18.53 12.74 24.60
N SER A 263 -17.42 13.45 24.41
CA SER A 263 -16.89 13.88 23.10
C SER A 263 -16.13 12.77 22.34
N LYS A 264 -16.06 11.55 22.91
CA LYS A 264 -15.61 10.31 22.28
C LYS A 264 -16.50 9.18 22.79
N ARG A 265 -17.24 8.50 21.92
CA ARG A 265 -18.19 7.42 22.26
C ARG A 265 -17.84 6.14 21.50
N LYS A 266 -18.39 5.00 21.93
CA LYS A 266 -18.30 3.73 21.18
C LYS A 266 -19.24 3.74 19.97
N ILE A 267 -19.01 2.85 19.01
CA ILE A 267 -19.93 2.67 17.88
C ILE A 267 -21.24 2.02 18.36
N SER A 268 -21.20 1.11 19.34
CA SER A 268 -22.41 0.58 19.98
C SER A 268 -23.29 1.69 20.60
N THR A 269 -22.70 2.70 21.24
CA THR A 269 -23.42 3.86 21.78
C THR A 269 -24.13 4.64 20.68
N LEU A 270 -23.48 4.91 19.55
CA LEU A 270 -24.10 5.58 18.40
C LEU A 270 -25.22 4.73 17.78
N ASN A 271 -25.04 3.42 17.67
CA ASN A 271 -26.06 2.51 17.16
C ASN A 271 -27.33 2.55 18.03
N LYS A 272 -27.21 2.57 19.36
CA LYS A 272 -28.35 2.76 20.29
C LYS A 272 -29.06 4.09 20.06
N ILE A 273 -28.31 5.18 19.91
CA ILE A 273 -28.87 6.52 19.65
C ILE A 273 -29.65 6.54 18.33
N LEU A 274 -29.06 6.00 17.25
CA LEU A 274 -29.71 5.92 15.94
C LEU A 274 -30.97 5.04 15.97
N GLN A 275 -30.93 3.89 16.67
CA GLN A 275 -32.12 3.06 16.90
C GLN A 275 -33.23 3.81 17.63
N SER A 276 -32.91 4.57 18.69
CA SER A 276 -33.88 5.40 19.42
C SER A 276 -34.49 6.53 18.56
N GLN A 277 -33.81 6.90 17.47
CA GLN A 277 -34.25 7.89 16.48
C GLN A 277 -34.97 7.25 15.28
N GLY A 278 -35.31 5.95 15.34
CA GLY A 278 -36.04 5.22 14.29
C GLY A 278 -35.19 4.85 13.06
N VAL A 279 -33.87 4.94 13.14
CA VAL A 279 -32.97 4.63 12.02
C VAL A 279 -32.76 3.12 11.89
N ASN A 280 -32.92 2.58 10.68
CA ASN A 280 -32.48 1.22 10.36
C ASN A 280 -30.94 1.16 10.33
N VAL A 281 -30.36 0.81 11.48
CA VAL A 281 -28.91 0.69 11.68
C VAL A 281 -28.31 -0.46 10.86
N GLU A 282 -29.05 -1.52 10.56
CA GLU A 282 -28.53 -2.63 9.74
C GLU A 282 -28.29 -2.16 8.29
N ALA A 283 -29.29 -1.52 7.68
CA ALA A 283 -29.17 -0.94 6.33
C ALA A 283 -28.06 0.13 6.24
N LEU A 284 -27.87 0.90 7.31
CA LEU A 284 -26.75 1.84 7.43
C LEU A 284 -25.39 1.12 7.41
N TRP A 285 -25.22 0.04 8.20
CA TRP A 285 -23.96 -0.71 8.20
C TRP A 285 -23.70 -1.47 6.90
N GLN A 286 -24.74 -2.02 6.25
CA GLN A 286 -24.63 -2.57 4.90
C GLN A 286 -24.12 -1.51 3.90
N SER A 287 -24.59 -0.25 4.01
CA SER A 287 -24.11 0.86 3.17
C SER A 287 -22.64 1.23 3.47
N VAL A 288 -22.26 1.30 4.76
CA VAL A 288 -20.88 1.53 5.19
C VAL A 288 -19.94 0.43 4.68
N ASP A 289 -20.35 -0.83 4.76
CA ASP A 289 -19.55 -1.98 4.35
C ASP A 289 -19.33 -2.01 2.84
N GLN A 290 -20.36 -1.70 2.03
CA GLN A 290 -20.20 -1.50 0.59
C GLN A 290 -19.17 -0.39 0.28
N VAL A 291 -19.20 0.72 1.02
CA VAL A 291 -18.29 1.85 0.84
C VAL A 291 -16.84 1.48 1.21
N ILE A 292 -16.63 0.68 2.25
CA ILE A 292 -15.32 0.14 2.64
C ILE A 292 -14.78 -0.81 1.56
N VAL A 293 -15.59 -1.79 1.12
CA VAL A 293 -15.20 -2.77 0.09
C VAL A 293 -14.89 -2.09 -1.24
N LYS A 294 -15.77 -1.20 -1.72
CA LYS A 294 -15.55 -0.43 -2.96
C LYS A 294 -14.29 0.44 -2.88
N THR A 295 -13.96 1.00 -1.71
CA THR A 295 -12.71 1.75 -1.50
C THR A 295 -11.49 0.85 -1.67
N ILE A 296 -11.46 -0.34 -1.06
CA ILE A 296 -10.34 -1.28 -1.16
C ILE A 296 -10.17 -1.81 -2.59
N ILE A 297 -11.27 -2.13 -3.28
CA ILE A 297 -11.25 -2.54 -4.71
C ILE A 297 -10.62 -1.48 -5.61
N SER A 298 -10.72 -0.19 -5.28
CA SER A 298 -10.11 0.88 -6.10
C SER A 298 -8.57 0.76 -6.20
N ALA A 299 -7.90 0.21 -5.19
CA ALA A 299 -6.45 -0.02 -5.18
C ALA A 299 -6.04 -1.50 -5.34
N TRP A 300 -6.99 -2.44 -5.30
CA TRP A 300 -6.73 -3.88 -5.39
C TRP A 300 -5.78 -4.30 -6.54
N PRO A 301 -5.86 -3.75 -7.77
CA PRO A 301 -4.91 -4.11 -8.84
C PRO A 301 -3.45 -3.83 -8.50
N ILE A 302 -3.18 -2.70 -7.83
CA ILE A 302 -1.82 -2.35 -7.36
C ILE A 302 -1.46 -3.23 -6.17
N LEU A 303 -2.36 -3.39 -5.20
CA LEU A 303 -2.15 -4.21 -4.00
C LEU A 303 -1.75 -5.66 -4.35
N LYS A 304 -2.50 -6.32 -5.25
CA LYS A 304 -2.23 -7.67 -5.72
C LYS A 304 -0.91 -7.76 -6.50
N HIS A 305 -0.62 -6.79 -7.38
CA HIS A 305 0.64 -6.74 -8.12
C HIS A 305 1.84 -6.56 -7.18
N SER A 306 1.77 -5.61 -6.26
CA SER A 306 2.82 -5.33 -5.27
C SER A 306 3.06 -6.50 -4.32
N TYR A 307 1.99 -7.18 -3.87
CA TYR A 307 2.13 -8.39 -3.05
C TYR A 307 2.88 -9.51 -3.80
N HIS A 308 2.45 -9.87 -5.01
CA HIS A 308 3.11 -10.92 -5.79
C HIS A 308 4.54 -10.57 -6.21
N ALA A 309 4.84 -9.28 -6.43
CA ALA A 309 6.19 -8.80 -6.71
C ALA A 309 7.13 -8.81 -5.49
N CYS A 310 6.58 -8.93 -4.26
CA CYS A 310 7.37 -9.02 -3.02
C CYS A 310 7.45 -10.45 -2.46
N PHE A 311 6.37 -11.23 -2.56
CA PHE A 311 6.22 -12.52 -1.88
C PHE A 311 6.05 -13.74 -2.82
N PRO A 312 6.80 -13.89 -3.92
CA PRO A 312 6.56 -14.93 -4.94
C PRO A 312 6.77 -16.37 -4.46
N THR A 313 7.26 -16.56 -3.22
CA THR A 313 7.50 -17.85 -2.57
C THR A 313 6.52 -18.17 -1.44
N HIS A 314 5.67 -17.22 -1.00
CA HIS A 314 4.81 -17.39 0.17
C HIS A 314 3.54 -18.19 -0.16
N ASP A 315 3.66 -19.50 -0.03
CA ASP A 315 2.63 -20.50 -0.35
C ASP A 315 2.06 -21.24 0.88
N MET A 316 2.62 -21.00 2.08
CA MET A 316 2.16 -21.61 3.33
C MET A 316 1.19 -20.73 4.11
N VAL A 317 1.40 -19.41 4.08
CA VAL A 317 0.66 -18.40 4.85
C VAL A 317 0.66 -17.06 4.12
N HIS A 318 -0.34 -16.22 4.39
CA HIS A 318 -0.36 -14.85 3.87
C HIS A 318 0.72 -14.05 4.59
N ALA A 319 1.66 -13.48 3.82
CA ALA A 319 2.78 -12.71 4.35
C ALA A 319 2.33 -11.42 5.03
N CYS A 320 1.21 -10.86 4.57
CA CYS A 320 0.66 -9.59 5.03
C CYS A 320 -0.76 -9.77 5.58
N PHE A 321 -1.05 -9.03 6.63
CA PHE A 321 -2.39 -8.62 7.04
C PHE A 321 -2.34 -7.11 7.36
N GLU A 322 -3.45 -6.42 7.47
CA GLU A 322 -3.43 -4.99 7.83
C GLU A 322 -4.71 -4.52 8.52
N ILE A 323 -4.56 -3.74 9.61
CA ILE A 323 -5.67 -3.08 10.32
C ILE A 323 -5.77 -1.62 9.87
N LEU A 324 -6.72 -1.34 8.99
CA LEU A 324 -7.01 0.00 8.49
C LEU A 324 -7.98 0.74 9.40
N GLY A 325 -7.68 2.01 9.70
CA GLY A 325 -8.62 2.94 10.31
C GLY A 325 -9.34 3.76 9.25
N PHE A 326 -10.60 3.44 8.96
CA PHE A 326 -11.46 4.21 8.06
C PHE A 326 -12.10 5.38 8.81
N ASP A 327 -12.10 6.56 8.21
CA ASP A 327 -12.71 7.78 8.78
C ASP A 327 -13.93 8.15 7.93
N ILE A 328 -15.12 7.88 8.48
CA ILE A 328 -16.40 7.96 7.76
C ILE A 328 -17.29 9.03 8.39
N LEU A 329 -17.89 9.87 7.54
CA LEU A 329 -18.85 10.92 7.92
C LEU A 329 -20.22 10.57 7.35
N LEU A 330 -21.25 10.56 8.19
CA LEU A 330 -22.64 10.47 7.72
C LEU A 330 -23.14 11.86 7.33
N ASP A 331 -23.89 11.95 6.23
CA ASP A 331 -24.61 13.16 5.86
C ASP A 331 -26.01 13.21 6.49
N HIS A 332 -26.72 14.34 6.33
CA HIS A 332 -28.09 14.53 6.81
C HIS A 332 -29.14 13.53 6.31
N LYS A 333 -28.81 12.68 5.33
CA LYS A 333 -29.64 11.57 4.82
C LYS A 333 -29.07 10.19 5.18
N LEU A 334 -28.13 10.16 6.13
CA LEU A 334 -27.37 8.99 6.57
C LEU A 334 -26.51 8.34 5.47
N HIS A 335 -26.21 9.06 4.38
CA HIS A 335 -25.30 8.55 3.35
C HIS A 335 -23.84 8.59 3.87
N PRO A 336 -23.11 7.46 3.86
CA PRO A 336 -21.73 7.43 4.36
C PRO A 336 -20.73 7.98 3.33
N PHE A 337 -19.92 8.96 3.76
CA PHE A 337 -18.83 9.55 3.00
C PHE A 337 -17.46 9.18 3.57
N ILE A 338 -16.54 8.74 2.71
CA ILE A 338 -15.11 8.54 3.06
C ILE A 338 -14.40 9.90 3.20
N LEU A 339 -13.75 10.12 4.34
CA LEU A 339 -12.89 11.30 4.58
C LEU A 339 -11.40 11.01 4.35
N GLU A 340 -10.93 9.87 4.86
CA GLU A 340 -9.57 9.32 4.71
C GLU A 340 -9.53 7.83 5.14
N VAL A 341 -8.47 7.13 4.77
CA VAL A 341 -8.10 5.80 5.29
C VAL A 341 -6.72 5.90 5.92
N ASN A 342 -6.54 5.31 7.10
CA ASN A 342 -5.30 5.35 7.87
C ASN A 342 -4.68 3.95 7.97
N HIS A 343 -3.51 3.74 7.35
CA HIS A 343 -2.75 2.48 7.43
C HIS A 343 -2.22 2.19 8.84
N SER A 344 -1.86 3.25 9.59
CA SER A 344 -1.35 3.18 10.96
C SER A 344 -2.29 3.95 11.90
N PRO A 345 -3.42 3.35 12.33
CA PRO A 345 -4.31 3.97 13.30
C PRO A 345 -3.67 4.05 14.69
N SER A 346 -4.07 5.04 15.51
CA SER A 346 -3.47 5.26 16.83
C SER A 346 -3.98 4.26 17.88
N PHE A 347 -3.12 3.29 18.23
CA PHE A 347 -3.36 2.29 19.28
C PHE A 347 -3.09 2.77 20.72
N HIS A 348 -2.78 4.06 20.92
CA HIS A 348 -2.74 4.68 22.27
C HIS A 348 -4.06 4.48 23.02
N THR A 349 -3.98 4.20 24.33
CA THR A 349 -5.11 3.85 25.21
C THR A 349 -5.33 4.89 26.31
N ASP A 350 -5.30 6.19 25.94
CA ASP A 350 -5.49 7.37 26.81
C ASP A 350 -6.69 7.28 27.76
N THR A 351 -7.74 6.54 27.38
CA THR A 351 -8.96 6.37 28.16
C THR A 351 -9.35 4.89 28.23
N GLN A 352 -10.14 4.51 29.24
CA GLN A 352 -10.70 3.16 29.36
C GLN A 352 -11.54 2.77 28.12
N LEU A 353 -12.23 3.73 27.48
CA LEU A 353 -12.97 3.50 26.23
C LEU A 353 -12.03 3.18 25.06
N ASP A 354 -10.91 3.92 24.91
CA ASP A 354 -9.87 3.56 23.94
C ASP A 354 -9.29 2.18 24.23
N ARG A 355 -9.13 1.82 25.51
CA ARG A 355 -8.57 0.53 25.94
C ARG A 355 -9.45 -0.64 25.56
N GLU A 356 -10.72 -0.60 25.95
CA GLU A 356 -11.70 -1.66 25.68
C GLU A 356 -11.86 -1.94 24.19
N VAL A 357 -11.97 -0.89 23.37
CA VAL A 357 -12.11 -1.05 21.92
C VAL A 357 -10.84 -1.60 21.28
N LYS A 358 -9.65 -1.14 21.70
CA LYS A 358 -8.38 -1.44 20.99
C LYS A 358 -7.69 -2.70 21.47
N GLU A 359 -7.69 -3.00 22.78
CA GLU A 359 -7.13 -4.26 23.27
C GLU A 359 -7.96 -5.46 22.78
N ALA A 360 -9.29 -5.33 22.71
CA ALA A 360 -10.17 -6.35 22.11
C ALA A 360 -9.93 -6.51 20.59
N LEU A 361 -9.91 -5.41 19.82
CA LEU A 361 -9.60 -5.41 18.38
C LEU A 361 -8.29 -6.14 18.05
N LEU A 362 -7.24 -5.88 18.84
CA LEU A 362 -5.94 -6.54 18.69
C LEU A 362 -6.02 -8.03 19.05
N SER A 363 -6.70 -8.39 20.14
CA SER A 363 -6.89 -9.78 20.57
C SER A 363 -7.65 -10.62 19.53
N ASP A 364 -8.74 -10.08 18.99
CA ASP A 364 -9.53 -10.72 17.93
C ASP A 364 -8.71 -10.84 16.64
N THR A 365 -7.92 -9.82 16.28
CA THR A 365 -7.01 -9.90 15.12
C THR A 365 -6.00 -11.04 15.26
N LEU A 366 -5.30 -11.14 16.39
CA LEU A 366 -4.31 -12.21 16.59
C LEU A 366 -4.96 -13.61 16.60
N SER A 367 -6.20 -13.70 17.09
CA SER A 367 -7.01 -14.92 17.07
C SER A 367 -7.39 -15.34 15.65
N MET A 368 -7.89 -14.42 14.82
CA MET A 368 -8.23 -14.67 13.41
C MET A 368 -7.03 -15.11 12.56
N LEU A 369 -5.84 -14.54 12.82
CA LEU A 369 -4.67 -14.77 11.97
C LEU A 369 -4.04 -16.17 12.10
N ASN A 370 -4.43 -16.98 13.09
CA ASN A 370 -3.97 -18.36 13.28
C ASN A 370 -2.45 -18.58 13.19
N ILE A 371 -1.70 -17.70 13.85
CA ILE A 371 -0.23 -17.61 13.72
C ILE A 371 0.45 -18.93 14.16
N TRP A 372 -0.24 -19.74 14.97
CA TRP A 372 0.18 -21.06 15.46
C TRP A 372 0.27 -22.16 14.39
N GLN A 373 -0.36 -22.02 13.22
CA GLN A 373 -0.21 -23.01 12.13
C GLN A 373 1.17 -22.97 11.48
N CYS A 374 1.89 -21.85 11.58
CA CYS A 374 3.14 -21.66 10.86
C CYS A 374 4.37 -22.18 11.64
N ASP A 375 4.61 -23.49 11.61
CA ASP A 375 5.85 -24.04 12.16
C ASP A 375 7.06 -23.60 11.30
N ARG A 376 7.81 -22.61 11.81
CA ARG A 376 9.11 -22.17 11.29
C ARG A 376 10.05 -23.33 10.96
N ARG A 377 10.03 -24.43 11.72
CA ARG A 377 10.87 -25.61 11.44
C ARG A 377 10.39 -26.36 10.20
N ARG A 378 9.07 -26.53 10.02
CA ARG A 378 8.50 -27.14 8.81
C ARG A 378 8.86 -26.32 7.56
N ALA A 379 8.61 -25.00 7.59
CA ALA A 379 8.91 -24.12 6.46
C ALA A 379 10.38 -24.17 6.04
N LEU A 380 11.31 -24.07 7.01
CA LEU A 380 12.75 -24.13 6.74
C LEU A 380 13.23 -25.51 6.25
N LEU A 381 12.56 -26.61 6.64
CA LEU A 381 12.85 -27.94 6.11
C LEU A 381 12.33 -28.12 4.68
N GLU A 382 11.13 -27.61 4.37
CA GLU A 382 10.60 -27.57 3.01
C GLU A 382 11.49 -26.73 2.07
N ASP A 383 11.99 -25.58 2.53
CA ASP A 383 12.90 -24.74 1.74
C ASP A 383 14.23 -25.45 1.45
N ARG A 384 14.81 -26.13 2.43
CA ARG A 384 16.03 -26.94 2.22
C ARG A 384 15.77 -28.10 1.25
N ARG A 385 14.58 -28.72 1.27
CA ARG A 385 14.19 -29.74 0.28
C ARG A 385 14.07 -29.11 -1.12
N ARG A 386 13.25 -28.06 -1.29
CA ARG A 386 13.06 -27.34 -2.57
C ARG A 386 14.37 -26.86 -3.20
N ILE A 387 15.35 -26.44 -2.40
CA ILE A 387 16.69 -26.06 -2.87
C ILE A 387 17.48 -27.30 -3.32
N ARG A 388 17.46 -28.40 -2.56
CA ARG A 388 18.08 -29.68 -2.96
C ARG A 388 17.49 -30.21 -4.27
N ASP A 389 16.17 -30.28 -4.38
CA ASP A 389 15.48 -30.86 -5.54
C ASP A 389 15.87 -30.08 -6.82
N ARG A 390 15.85 -28.75 -6.75
CA ARG A 390 16.28 -27.83 -7.83
C ARG A 390 17.77 -27.96 -8.21
N LEU A 391 18.64 -28.29 -7.27
CA LEU A 391 20.09 -28.44 -7.50
C LEU A 391 20.49 -29.85 -7.97
N THR A 392 19.71 -30.87 -7.62
CA THR A 392 20.02 -32.29 -7.89
C THR A 392 19.29 -32.84 -9.12
N GLY A 393 18.31 -32.12 -9.66
CA GLY A 393 17.46 -32.56 -10.77
C GLY A 393 16.53 -33.73 -10.43
N HIS A 394 16.64 -34.31 -9.23
CA HIS A 394 15.74 -35.32 -8.73
C HIS A 394 14.56 -34.62 -8.06
N SER A 395 13.42 -34.57 -8.75
CA SER A 395 12.16 -34.65 -8.01
C SER A 395 12.07 -36.08 -7.48
N GLU A 396 12.15 -36.25 -6.16
CA GLU A 396 11.51 -37.41 -5.54
C GLU A 396 10.05 -37.43 -6.05
N ALA A 397 9.57 -38.60 -6.50
CA ALA A 397 8.20 -38.73 -6.97
C ALA A 397 7.25 -38.34 -5.82
N ALA A 398 6.13 -37.69 -6.13
CA ALA A 398 5.16 -37.25 -5.13
C ALA A 398 4.24 -38.40 -4.67
N GLU A 399 4.82 -39.58 -4.52
CA GLU A 399 4.18 -40.76 -3.95
C GLU A 399 3.99 -40.54 -2.43
N ASP A 400 2.87 -41.02 -1.90
CA ASP A 400 2.43 -40.88 -0.51
C ASP A 400 2.50 -39.46 0.07
N ARG A 401 2.00 -38.48 -0.69
CA ARG A 401 1.36 -37.31 -0.09
C ARG A 401 -0.13 -37.60 0.06
N GLU A 402 -0.59 -37.73 1.30
CA GLU A 402 -1.99 -37.50 1.64
C GLU A 402 -2.47 -36.18 1.03
N VAL A 403 -3.77 -36.05 0.72
CA VAL A 403 -4.36 -34.81 0.20
C VAL A 403 -4.46 -33.78 1.33
N GLU A 404 -3.30 -33.27 1.75
CA GLU A 404 -3.17 -32.26 2.80
C GLU A 404 -3.94 -31.01 2.35
N THR A 405 -5.00 -30.69 3.09
CA THR A 405 -5.95 -29.62 2.74
C THR A 405 -5.19 -28.32 2.52
N SER A 406 -5.50 -27.58 1.45
CA SER A 406 -4.69 -26.43 1.06
C SER A 406 -4.52 -25.47 2.24
N PRO A 407 -3.29 -24.98 2.56
CA PRO A 407 -3.09 -24.08 3.69
C PRO A 407 -4.02 -22.86 3.66
N TRP A 408 -4.36 -22.40 2.46
CA TRP A 408 -5.35 -21.35 2.20
C TRP A 408 -6.77 -21.74 2.61
N GLN A 409 -7.23 -22.95 2.29
CA GLN A 409 -8.53 -23.46 2.73
C GLN A 409 -8.57 -23.58 4.25
N THR A 410 -7.52 -24.08 4.88
CA THR A 410 -7.44 -24.20 6.34
C THR A 410 -7.43 -22.84 7.05
N GLN A 411 -6.70 -21.84 6.52
CA GLN A 411 -6.72 -20.45 7.01
C GLN A 411 -8.11 -19.82 6.83
N ILE A 412 -8.78 -20.04 5.69
CA ILE A 412 -10.14 -19.54 5.44
C ILE A 412 -11.14 -20.15 6.44
N THR A 413 -11.17 -21.48 6.59
CA THR A 413 -12.06 -22.17 7.55
C THR A 413 -11.82 -21.73 8.99
N TRP A 414 -10.57 -21.43 9.36
CA TRP A 414 -10.27 -20.84 10.67
C TRP A 414 -10.86 -19.43 10.82
N GLU A 415 -10.67 -18.55 9.84
CA GLU A 415 -11.20 -17.18 9.88
C GLU A 415 -12.72 -17.14 9.98
N GLU A 416 -13.45 -17.99 9.26
CA GLU A 416 -14.92 -18.08 9.37
C GLU A 416 -15.39 -18.56 10.77
N THR A 417 -14.54 -19.27 11.51
CA THR A 417 -14.87 -19.84 12.84
C THR A 417 -14.34 -19.02 14.02
N HIS A 418 -13.36 -18.13 13.79
CA HIS A 418 -12.65 -17.36 14.83
C HIS A 418 -12.76 -15.83 14.63
N LEU A 419 -13.87 -15.36 14.06
CA LEU A 419 -14.14 -13.94 13.77
C LEU A 419 -14.05 -13.00 14.98
N GLY A 420 -14.26 -13.49 16.20
CA GLY A 420 -14.39 -12.61 17.38
C GLY A 420 -15.52 -11.61 17.17
N ASN A 421 -15.25 -10.31 17.36
CA ASN A 421 -16.19 -9.22 17.08
C ASN A 421 -16.00 -8.58 15.68
N TYR A 422 -15.44 -9.31 14.71
CA TYR A 422 -15.50 -8.94 13.29
C TYR A 422 -16.74 -9.52 12.59
N ARG A 423 -17.16 -8.85 11.51
CA ARG A 423 -18.01 -9.42 10.44
C ARG A 423 -17.24 -9.45 9.13
N ARG A 424 -17.40 -10.51 8.33
CA ARG A 424 -16.82 -10.58 6.98
C ARG A 424 -17.68 -9.78 6.00
N VAL A 425 -17.07 -8.82 5.30
CA VAL A 425 -17.74 -7.96 4.31
C VAL A 425 -17.34 -8.29 2.87
N TYR A 426 -16.22 -9.01 2.67
CA TYR A 426 -15.84 -9.55 1.37
C TYR A 426 -15.02 -10.85 1.55
N PRO A 427 -15.21 -11.90 0.71
CA PRO A 427 -16.19 -12.00 -0.39
C PRO A 427 -17.64 -12.01 0.10
N ALA A 428 -18.55 -11.47 -0.73
CA ALA A 428 -19.98 -11.34 -0.42
C ALA A 428 -20.82 -11.38 -1.72
N GLY A 429 -20.81 -12.53 -2.38
CA GLY A 429 -21.47 -12.75 -3.68
C GLY A 429 -20.87 -11.92 -4.83
N ASP A 430 -21.49 -12.01 -6.00
CA ASP A 430 -20.97 -11.45 -7.25
C ASP A 430 -21.21 -9.94 -7.43
N GLN A 431 -21.84 -9.27 -6.46
CA GLN A 431 -22.20 -7.84 -6.51
C GLN A 431 -21.03 -6.90 -6.82
N TYR A 432 -19.80 -7.33 -6.54
CA TYR A 432 -18.57 -6.56 -6.79
C TYR A 432 -17.78 -7.02 -8.02
N ALA A 433 -18.15 -8.12 -8.70
CA ALA A 433 -17.34 -8.75 -9.74
C ALA A 433 -16.97 -7.79 -10.90
N ALA A 434 -17.93 -6.97 -11.34
CA ALA A 434 -17.72 -5.95 -12.37
C ALA A 434 -16.74 -4.84 -11.98
N LEU A 435 -16.47 -4.62 -10.68
CA LEU A 435 -15.54 -3.60 -10.18
C LEU A 435 -14.07 -4.08 -10.14
N PHE A 436 -13.83 -5.38 -10.29
CA PHE A 436 -12.48 -5.94 -10.49
C PHE A 436 -12.04 -5.85 -11.95
N GLN A 437 -12.98 -5.78 -12.90
CA GLN A 437 -12.74 -5.61 -14.34
C GLN A 437 -12.37 -4.15 -14.71
N GLN A 438 -11.44 -3.55 -13.96
CA GLN A 438 -10.98 -2.19 -14.22
C GLN A 438 -10.20 -2.15 -15.53
N PRO A 439 -10.48 -1.21 -16.46
CA PRO A 439 -9.79 -1.15 -17.75
C PRO A 439 -8.27 -1.08 -17.58
N ALA A 440 -7.54 -2.02 -18.18
CA ALA A 440 -6.08 -2.13 -18.11
C ALA A 440 -5.32 -0.99 -18.84
N GLY A 441 -6.03 0.05 -19.30
CA GLY A 441 -5.50 1.29 -19.87
C GLY A 441 -4.79 2.15 -18.82
N SER A 442 -3.69 1.60 -18.27
CA SER A 442 -2.74 2.12 -17.28
C SER A 442 -3.29 3.17 -16.30
N LEU A 443 -3.28 2.80 -15.01
CA LEU A 443 -3.49 3.66 -13.84
C LEU A 443 -2.82 5.05 -13.95
N TYR A 444 -1.69 5.10 -14.66
CA TYR A 444 -0.90 6.31 -14.84
C TYR A 444 -1.38 7.22 -15.98
N THR A 445 -2.13 6.75 -16.99
CA THR A 445 -2.48 7.50 -18.22
C THR A 445 -3.06 8.88 -17.96
N ALA A 446 -3.98 9.01 -17.01
CA ALA A 446 -4.68 10.26 -16.68
C ALA A 446 -3.92 11.16 -15.69
N THR A 447 -2.81 10.70 -15.11
CA THR A 447 -2.01 11.47 -14.14
C THR A 447 -1.39 12.71 -14.78
N ALA A 448 -1.12 13.75 -13.99
CA ALA A 448 -0.40 14.93 -14.45
C ALA A 448 0.99 14.55 -15.02
N SER A 449 1.68 13.59 -14.40
CA SER A 449 2.96 13.06 -14.88
C SER A 449 2.87 12.25 -16.18
N SER A 450 1.69 11.79 -16.59
CA SER A 450 1.46 11.18 -17.90
C SER A 450 1.06 12.23 -18.93
N ARG A 451 0.16 13.15 -18.59
CA ARG A 451 -0.17 14.32 -19.44
C ARG A 451 1.08 15.13 -19.79
N ALA A 452 1.90 15.47 -18.79
CA ALA A 452 3.17 16.17 -19.00
C ALA A 452 4.22 15.36 -19.80
N ARG A 453 4.22 14.01 -19.69
CA ARG A 453 5.06 13.18 -20.58
C ARG A 453 4.55 13.19 -22.02
N GLY A 454 3.24 13.07 -22.23
CA GLY A 454 2.60 13.18 -23.54
C GLY A 454 2.85 14.54 -24.21
N ASP A 455 2.70 15.63 -23.47
CA ASP A 455 3.03 16.98 -23.94
C ASP A 455 4.53 17.16 -24.20
N CYS A 456 5.41 16.63 -23.35
CA CYS A 456 6.86 16.67 -23.57
C CYS A 456 7.25 15.89 -24.84
N THR A 457 6.74 14.68 -25.04
CA THR A 457 6.96 13.89 -26.27
C THR A 457 6.35 14.56 -27.50
N ARG A 458 5.20 15.25 -27.37
CA ARG A 458 4.61 16.04 -28.44
C ARG A 458 5.49 17.24 -28.82
N ILE A 459 5.96 18.01 -27.84
CA ILE A 459 6.88 19.14 -28.05
C ILE A 459 8.18 18.66 -28.68
N GLN A 460 8.81 17.59 -28.16
CA GLN A 460 10.01 17.00 -28.74
C GLN A 460 9.79 16.52 -30.19
N LYS A 461 8.61 16.00 -30.52
CA LYS A 461 8.26 15.62 -31.89
C LYS A 461 8.06 16.84 -32.81
N GLU A 462 7.45 17.91 -32.30
CA GLU A 462 7.28 19.19 -33.02
C GLU A 462 8.65 19.86 -33.27
N GLU A 463 9.54 19.87 -32.27
CA GLU A 463 10.92 20.37 -32.38
C GLU A 463 11.78 19.52 -33.33
N PHE A 464 11.66 18.19 -33.27
CA PHE A 464 12.35 17.28 -34.18
C PHE A 464 11.89 17.47 -35.64
N LEU A 465 10.59 17.62 -35.87
CA LEU A 465 10.05 17.91 -37.21
C LEU A 465 10.53 19.25 -37.75
N GLN A 466 10.46 20.34 -36.95
CA GLN A 466 10.99 21.65 -37.35
C GLN A 466 12.50 21.61 -37.62
N THR A 467 13.26 20.82 -36.86
CA THR A 467 14.71 20.64 -37.06
C THR A 467 14.98 19.87 -38.35
N LYS A 468 14.20 18.83 -38.64
CA LYS A 468 14.27 18.07 -39.89
C LYS A 468 13.91 18.94 -41.10
N GLU A 469 12.82 19.69 -41.05
CA GLU A 469 12.40 20.60 -42.13
C GLU A 469 13.47 21.66 -42.42
N LYS A 470 14.10 22.25 -41.39
CA LYS A 470 15.24 23.16 -41.56
C LYS A 470 16.43 22.47 -42.21
N ALA A 471 16.77 21.25 -41.79
CA ALA A 471 17.87 20.48 -42.36
C ALA A 471 17.61 20.04 -43.82
N GLU A 472 16.35 19.79 -44.20
CA GLU A 472 15.95 19.49 -45.58
C GLU A 472 15.90 20.76 -46.45
N ALA A 473 15.51 21.92 -45.89
CA ALA A 473 15.61 23.20 -46.57
C ALA A 473 17.08 23.60 -46.85
N LEU A 474 17.97 23.40 -45.87
CA LEU A 474 19.42 23.60 -46.00
C LEU A 474 20.11 22.64 -46.99
N LYS A 475 19.45 21.54 -47.39
CA LYS A 475 19.95 20.57 -48.37
C LYS A 475 19.52 20.84 -49.81
N LYS A 476 18.69 21.87 -50.07
CA LYS A 476 18.32 22.25 -51.45
C LYS A 476 19.43 23.10 -52.08
N PRO A 477 20.09 22.65 -53.16
CA PRO A 477 21.16 23.43 -53.80
C PRO A 477 20.63 24.73 -54.40
N SER A 478 21.33 25.83 -54.15
CA SER A 478 21.06 27.12 -54.80
C SER A 478 21.51 27.07 -56.26
N GLN A 479 20.56 27.14 -57.21
CA GLN A 479 20.90 27.36 -58.62
C GLN A 479 21.47 28.78 -58.81
N PRO A 480 22.55 28.96 -59.60
CA PRO A 480 23.17 30.26 -59.80
C PRO A 480 22.36 31.17 -60.74
N GLN A 481 22.28 32.45 -60.43
CA GLN A 481 21.64 33.46 -61.27
C GLN A 481 22.56 33.92 -62.42
N PRO A 482 22.09 34.01 -63.68
CA PRO A 482 22.76 34.75 -64.74
C PRO A 482 22.78 36.26 -64.47
N LYS A 483 23.76 36.98 -65.03
CA LYS A 483 23.90 38.44 -64.83
C LYS A 483 23.12 39.25 -65.87
N VAL A 484 22.31 40.17 -65.36
CA VAL A 484 22.06 41.55 -65.83
C VAL A 484 22.19 41.85 -67.33
N GLU A 485 21.09 42.32 -67.93
CA GLU A 485 21.16 43.45 -68.87
C GLU A 485 20.01 44.45 -68.61
N ARG A 486 20.18 45.71 -69.06
CA ARG A 486 19.25 46.82 -68.80
C ARG A 486 18.53 47.25 -70.07
N LYS A 487 17.21 47.45 -69.99
CA LYS A 487 16.53 48.57 -70.70
C LYS A 487 15.22 48.97 -70.03
N LYS A 488 14.85 50.24 -70.20
CA LYS A 488 13.55 50.80 -69.83
C LYS A 488 12.53 50.49 -70.93
N LEU A 489 11.26 50.34 -70.58
CA LEU A 489 10.21 51.32 -70.92
C LEU A 489 8.90 51.00 -70.19
N SER A 490 7.94 51.91 -70.31
CA SER A 490 6.64 51.94 -69.61
C SER A 490 5.47 51.69 -70.59
N VAL A 491 4.24 51.98 -70.12
CA VAL A 491 2.95 52.11 -70.85
C VAL A 491 1.98 50.93 -70.70
N GLU A 492 0.76 51.31 -70.28
CA GLU A 492 -0.59 50.69 -70.34
C GLU A 492 -0.81 49.17 -70.58
N GLU A 493 -1.75 48.50 -69.90
CA GLU A 493 -3.23 48.54 -70.11
C GLU A 493 -3.63 48.04 -71.53
N SER A 494 -4.58 47.13 -71.75
CA SER A 494 -5.87 46.92 -71.06
C SER A 494 -6.53 45.57 -71.46
N VAL A 495 -7.75 45.30 -70.94
CA VAL A 495 -8.92 44.60 -71.55
C VAL A 495 -8.64 43.40 -72.52
N ALA A 496 -9.19 42.18 -72.35
CA ALA A 496 -10.61 41.79 -72.17
C ALA A 496 -10.73 40.31 -71.70
N ASN A 497 -11.90 39.65 -71.55
CA ASN A 497 -13.27 39.93 -71.08
C ASN A 497 -14.13 38.65 -71.37
N THR A 498 -15.39 38.54 -70.91
CA THR A 498 -16.45 37.67 -71.53
C THR A 498 -16.20 36.12 -71.47
N THR A 499 -16.58 35.39 -70.41
CA THR A 499 -17.87 34.65 -70.21
C THR A 499 -18.18 33.51 -71.21
N VAL A 500 -18.89 32.41 -70.89
CA VAL A 500 -19.55 31.98 -69.63
C VAL A 500 -18.89 30.64 -69.15
N THR A 501 -19.47 29.56 -68.58
CA THR A 501 -20.84 29.08 -68.30
C THR A 501 -20.85 28.22 -67.02
N SER A 502 -22.01 28.02 -66.40
CA SER A 502 -22.25 27.40 -65.10
C SER A 502 -22.72 25.93 -65.12
N VAL A 503 -22.35 25.16 -64.09
CA VAL A 503 -23.22 24.13 -63.45
C VAL A 503 -23.19 24.34 -61.92
N THR A 504 -24.26 23.95 -61.22
CA THR A 504 -24.60 24.32 -59.82
C THR A 504 -23.81 23.61 -58.72
N GLY A 505 -23.57 24.28 -57.58
CA GLY A 505 -22.90 23.73 -56.40
C GLY A 505 -22.89 24.68 -55.18
N VAL A 506 -23.96 24.67 -54.39
CA VAL A 506 -24.36 25.70 -53.40
C VAL A 506 -23.43 25.87 -52.17
N THR A 507 -23.43 27.10 -51.62
CA THR A 507 -22.92 27.58 -50.30
C THR A 507 -21.41 27.67 -50.03
N SER A 508 -20.94 28.92 -50.03
CA SER A 508 -19.76 29.40 -49.31
C SER A 508 -20.15 30.50 -48.30
N VAL A 509 -19.12 31.15 -47.72
CA VAL A 509 -19.09 32.49 -47.06
C VAL A 509 -18.77 32.49 -45.56
N THR A 510 -17.53 32.85 -45.20
CA THR A 510 -17.19 33.95 -44.25
C THR A 510 -15.67 34.23 -44.14
N GLU A 511 -14.89 34.12 -45.22
CA GLU A 511 -13.45 34.43 -45.23
C GLU A 511 -13.13 35.95 -45.14
N LYS A 512 -13.45 36.59 -44.01
CA LYS A 512 -13.00 37.96 -43.69
C LYS A 512 -12.38 38.13 -42.29
N SER A 513 -12.44 37.15 -41.39
CA SER A 513 -11.87 37.27 -40.02
C SER A 513 -10.36 37.03 -39.91
N CYS A 514 -9.71 36.40 -40.91
CA CYS A 514 -8.34 35.89 -40.75
C CYS A 514 -7.24 36.94 -41.02
N ARG A 515 -7.45 37.88 -41.94
CA ARG A 515 -6.41 38.87 -42.35
C ARG A 515 -6.14 40.00 -41.35
N SER A 516 -7.07 40.31 -40.45
CA SER A 516 -6.87 41.33 -39.40
C SER A 516 -5.96 40.81 -38.27
N LYS A 517 -6.31 39.67 -37.67
CA LYS A 517 -5.60 39.04 -36.54
C LYS A 517 -4.13 38.71 -36.82
N ALA A 518 -3.77 38.50 -38.09
CA ALA A 518 -2.38 38.30 -38.51
C ALA A 518 -1.54 39.60 -38.52
N ARG A 519 -2.18 40.76 -38.72
CA ARG A 519 -1.51 42.08 -38.79
C ARG A 519 -1.32 42.69 -37.40
N GLU A 520 -2.25 42.40 -36.50
CA GLU A 520 -2.26 42.81 -35.08
C GLU A 520 -1.12 42.13 -34.29
N ARG A 521 -1.05 40.80 -34.32
CA ARG A 521 0.01 39.99 -33.68
C ARG A 521 1.43 40.32 -34.12
N ARG A 522 1.59 40.90 -35.32
CA ARG A 522 2.90 41.31 -35.85
C ARG A 522 3.36 42.62 -35.19
N ARG A 523 2.45 43.58 -34.97
CA ARG A 523 2.72 44.80 -34.20
C ARG A 523 3.04 44.51 -32.73
N GLU A 524 2.26 43.64 -32.08
CA GLU A 524 2.51 43.22 -30.69
C GLU A 524 3.91 42.62 -30.51
N ARG A 525 4.40 41.86 -31.51
CA ARG A 525 5.75 41.29 -31.50
C ARG A 525 6.83 42.36 -31.68
N GLU A 526 6.68 43.24 -32.67
CA GLU A 526 7.63 44.33 -32.95
C GLU A 526 7.74 45.33 -31.78
N GLU A 527 6.64 45.59 -31.05
CA GLU A 527 6.66 46.40 -29.83
C GLU A 527 7.33 45.67 -28.66
N ARG A 528 7.12 44.36 -28.51
CA ARG A 528 7.74 43.55 -27.46
C ARG A 528 9.25 43.38 -27.64
N GLU A 529 9.73 43.24 -28.89
CA GLU A 529 11.16 43.18 -29.20
C GLU A 529 11.84 44.54 -28.92
N LYS A 530 11.17 45.68 -29.16
CA LYS A 530 11.67 47.01 -28.74
C LYS A 530 11.77 47.19 -27.22
N ARG A 531 10.74 46.81 -26.47
CA ARG A 531 10.73 46.89 -24.98
C ARG A 531 11.79 46.00 -24.29
N LEU A 532 12.45 45.11 -25.04
CA LEU A 532 13.56 44.27 -24.55
C LEU A 532 14.95 44.87 -24.81
N ALA A 533 15.05 45.97 -25.56
CA ALA A 533 16.33 46.63 -25.88
C ALA A 533 16.73 47.74 -24.89
N GLU A 534 15.80 48.20 -24.04
CA GLU A 534 15.97 49.39 -23.18
C GLU A 534 15.87 49.03 -21.68
N ILE A 535 16.90 48.38 -21.13
CA ILE A 535 17.13 48.29 -19.67
C ILE A 535 18.62 48.59 -19.38
N PRO A 536 18.95 49.60 -18.55
CA PRO A 536 20.33 50.05 -18.35
C PRO A 536 21.13 49.13 -17.42
N SER A 537 22.43 49.01 -17.69
CA SER A 537 23.38 48.20 -16.93
C SER A 537 23.93 48.93 -15.69
N LYS A 538 23.48 48.56 -14.49
CA LYS A 538 24.15 48.90 -13.20
C LYS A 538 23.61 48.10 -12.00
N ILE A 539 24.21 46.93 -11.72
CA ILE A 539 24.27 46.35 -10.36
C ILE A 539 25.68 45.79 -10.17
N THR A 540 26.41 46.33 -9.20
CA THR A 540 27.72 45.81 -8.77
C THR A 540 27.50 44.68 -7.78
N VAL A 541 28.20 43.55 -7.92
CA VAL A 541 28.12 42.42 -6.98
C VAL A 541 29.52 42.10 -6.46
N THR A 542 29.68 42.17 -5.14
CA THR A 542 30.89 41.75 -4.42
C THR A 542 30.96 40.21 -4.31
N PRO A 543 32.16 39.60 -4.40
CA PRO A 543 32.29 38.14 -4.41
C PRO A 543 32.12 37.51 -3.01
N PRO A 544 31.42 36.36 -2.89
CA PRO A 544 31.49 35.48 -1.72
C PRO A 544 32.62 34.44 -1.84
N GLU A 545 32.97 33.82 -0.71
CA GLU A 545 34.06 32.83 -0.58
C GLU A 545 33.78 31.46 -1.26
N PRO A 546 34.82 30.67 -1.60
CA PRO A 546 34.67 29.45 -2.39
C PRO A 546 34.17 28.23 -1.59
N ALA A 547 32.95 27.78 -1.89
CA ALA A 547 32.46 26.46 -1.47
C ALA A 547 32.95 25.34 -2.41
N SER A 548 33.13 24.12 -1.87
CA SER A 548 33.79 23.00 -2.55
C SER A 548 33.13 22.56 -3.86
N ALA A 549 33.91 22.47 -4.94
CA ALA A 549 33.45 21.93 -6.22
C ALA A 549 33.20 20.42 -6.17
N ARG A 550 31.98 19.98 -6.51
CA ARG A 550 31.71 18.58 -6.86
C ARG A 550 32.04 18.34 -8.33
N LYS A 551 32.84 17.31 -8.62
CA LYS A 551 33.17 16.91 -10.01
C LYS A 551 31.93 16.35 -10.73
N PRO A 552 31.81 16.52 -12.06
CA PRO A 552 30.86 15.75 -12.87
C PRO A 552 31.24 14.26 -12.89
N ALA A 553 30.26 13.40 -13.19
CA ALA A 553 30.49 11.96 -13.32
C ALA A 553 31.35 11.62 -14.56
N PRO A 554 32.22 10.61 -14.51
CA PRO A 554 33.07 10.24 -15.64
C PRO A 554 32.28 9.54 -16.75
N VAL A 555 32.70 9.78 -17.99
CA VAL A 555 32.33 8.96 -19.15
C VAL A 555 33.30 7.78 -19.19
N PHE A 556 32.81 6.55 -19.06
CA PHE A 556 33.65 5.35 -19.09
C PHE A 556 34.25 5.14 -20.49
N CYS A 557 35.57 5.22 -20.59
CA CYS A 557 36.34 4.82 -21.77
C CYS A 557 36.89 3.40 -21.55
N SER A 558 36.46 2.42 -22.35
CA SER A 558 36.72 0.98 -22.08
C SER A 558 38.13 0.50 -22.42
N PHE A 559 39.13 1.38 -22.46
CA PHE A 559 40.50 1.08 -22.88
C PHE A 559 41.59 1.61 -21.93
N GLU A 560 41.22 2.35 -20.88
CA GLU A 560 42.16 2.75 -19.82
C GLU A 560 42.01 1.82 -18.60
N PRO A 561 43.10 1.35 -17.97
CA PRO A 561 43.02 0.48 -16.80
C PRO A 561 42.68 1.29 -15.54
N ASP A 562 41.47 1.08 -14.99
CA ASP A 562 41.00 1.78 -13.80
C ASP A 562 41.95 1.60 -12.59
N PRO A 563 42.29 2.68 -11.86
CA PRO A 563 43.16 2.61 -10.69
C PRO A 563 42.46 1.95 -9.51
N ILE A 564 43.06 0.91 -8.93
CA ILE A 564 42.47 0.15 -7.81
C ILE A 564 42.39 1.01 -6.54
N LEU A 565 41.21 1.57 -6.28
CA LEU A 565 40.92 2.37 -5.08
C LEU A 565 40.85 1.45 -3.85
N ARG A 566 41.78 1.64 -2.89
CA ARG A 566 41.90 0.76 -1.71
C ARG A 566 40.64 0.69 -0.84
N GLY A 567 39.81 1.74 -0.81
CA GLY A 567 38.53 1.74 -0.10
C GLY A 567 37.53 0.76 -0.72
N GLU A 568 37.30 0.90 -2.02
CA GLU A 568 36.38 0.05 -2.80
C GLU A 568 36.86 -1.41 -2.84
N GLU A 569 38.17 -1.64 -2.99
CA GLU A 569 38.76 -2.99 -2.91
C GLU A 569 38.62 -3.60 -1.50
N SER A 570 38.64 -2.80 -0.44
CA SER A 570 38.37 -3.28 0.92
C SER A 570 36.89 -3.60 1.13
N GLU A 571 35.98 -2.81 0.58
CA GLU A 571 34.53 -3.08 0.65
C GLU A 571 34.18 -4.34 -0.15
N ARG A 572 34.71 -4.46 -1.38
CA ARG A 572 34.56 -5.64 -2.24
C ARG A 572 35.06 -6.92 -1.55
N ARG A 573 36.17 -6.84 -0.81
CA ARG A 573 36.68 -7.96 0.02
C ARG A 573 35.74 -8.31 1.17
N ASN A 574 35.18 -7.33 1.87
CA ASN A 574 34.21 -7.57 2.93
C ASN A 574 32.92 -8.23 2.40
N GLN A 575 32.40 -7.74 1.26
CA GLN A 575 31.24 -8.34 0.59
C GLN A 575 31.53 -9.79 0.11
N LEU A 576 32.75 -10.06 -0.39
CA LEU A 576 33.19 -11.41 -0.75
C LEU A 576 33.29 -12.35 0.47
N ALA A 577 33.82 -11.87 1.60
CA ALA A 577 33.90 -12.64 2.84
C ALA A 577 32.49 -12.94 3.41
N GLN A 578 31.59 -11.96 3.41
CA GLN A 578 30.18 -12.14 3.78
C GLN A 578 29.49 -13.16 2.88
N ARG A 579 29.75 -13.12 1.56
CA ARG A 579 29.24 -14.11 0.59
C ARG A 579 29.76 -15.53 0.86
N ASP A 580 31.05 -15.71 1.13
CA ASP A 580 31.60 -17.04 1.45
C ASP A 580 31.03 -17.60 2.77
N PHE A 581 30.88 -16.75 3.79
CA PHE A 581 30.19 -17.11 5.04
C PHE A 581 28.74 -17.56 4.77
N LEU A 582 27.98 -16.81 3.97
CA LEU A 582 26.61 -17.17 3.62
C LEU A 582 26.55 -18.52 2.87
N ILE A 583 27.37 -18.71 1.84
CA ILE A 583 27.44 -19.96 1.05
C ILE A 583 27.74 -21.19 1.92
N ARG A 584 28.63 -21.04 2.91
CA ARG A 584 28.92 -22.10 3.90
C ARG A 584 27.74 -22.31 4.87
N SER A 585 27.20 -21.24 5.44
CA SER A 585 26.13 -21.31 6.47
C SER A 585 24.82 -21.92 5.95
N TYR A 586 24.48 -21.74 4.67
CA TYR A 586 23.33 -22.37 4.04
C TYR A 586 23.58 -23.82 3.59
N GLY A 587 24.79 -24.37 3.78
CA GLY A 587 25.15 -25.74 3.38
C GLY A 587 25.29 -25.93 1.86
N VAL A 588 25.35 -24.85 1.07
CA VAL A 588 25.40 -24.94 -0.40
C VAL A 588 26.67 -25.64 -0.86
N LEU A 589 27.80 -25.37 -0.20
CA LEU A 589 29.09 -25.99 -0.51
C LEU A 589 29.12 -27.51 -0.23
N GLU A 590 28.42 -27.95 0.82
CA GLU A 590 28.24 -29.37 1.15
C GLU A 590 27.42 -30.08 0.08
N GLN A 591 26.28 -29.52 -0.33
CA GLN A 591 25.42 -30.13 -1.34
C GLN A 591 26.12 -30.21 -2.71
N ILE A 592 26.87 -29.17 -3.12
CA ILE A 592 27.68 -29.19 -4.35
C ILE A 592 28.74 -30.29 -4.29
N TYR A 593 29.48 -30.42 -3.17
CA TYR A 593 30.46 -31.50 -2.98
C TYR A 593 29.82 -32.88 -3.12
N LEU A 594 28.68 -33.11 -2.45
CA LEU A 594 27.98 -34.40 -2.48
C LEU A 594 27.44 -34.73 -3.88
N VAL A 595 26.91 -33.75 -4.62
CA VAL A 595 26.47 -33.92 -6.02
C VAL A 595 27.65 -34.27 -6.91
N MET A 596 28.71 -33.45 -6.93
CA MET A 596 29.88 -33.70 -7.79
C MET A 596 30.56 -35.04 -7.49
N LYS A 597 30.55 -35.48 -6.23
CA LYS A 597 31.03 -36.80 -5.84
C LYS A 597 30.13 -37.93 -6.34
N LYS A 598 28.80 -37.79 -6.24
CA LYS A 598 27.82 -38.76 -6.77
C LYS A 598 27.87 -38.86 -8.29
N THR A 599 28.16 -37.77 -9.00
CA THR A 599 28.25 -37.73 -10.47
C THR A 599 29.65 -38.01 -11.02
N GLY A 600 30.65 -38.32 -10.18
CA GLY A 600 32.02 -38.59 -10.62
C GLY A 600 32.77 -37.40 -11.22
N THR A 601 32.26 -36.17 -11.07
CA THR A 601 32.82 -34.93 -11.63
C THR A 601 33.66 -34.13 -10.63
N LEU A 602 33.81 -34.62 -9.40
CA LEU A 602 34.65 -34.03 -8.36
C LEU A 602 36.15 -34.19 -8.69
N ARG A 603 36.92 -33.10 -8.65
CA ARG A 603 38.37 -33.13 -8.90
C ARG A 603 39.14 -33.59 -7.64
N PRO A 604 40.30 -34.27 -7.76
CA PRO A 604 41.11 -34.73 -6.61
C PRO A 604 41.63 -33.62 -5.68
N GLU A 605 41.61 -32.36 -6.11
CA GLU A 605 41.91 -31.20 -5.27
C GLU A 605 40.71 -30.78 -4.41
N ASP A 606 39.51 -30.75 -5.00
CA ASP A 606 38.26 -30.45 -4.30
C ASP A 606 37.89 -31.56 -3.31
N GLU A 607 38.21 -32.82 -3.62
CA GLU A 607 38.12 -33.96 -2.67
C GLU A 607 38.95 -33.71 -1.41
N ARG A 608 40.23 -33.34 -1.57
CA ARG A 608 41.11 -33.02 -0.42
C ARG A 608 40.65 -31.78 0.33
N LYS A 609 40.15 -30.77 -0.36
CA LYS A 609 39.74 -29.48 0.22
C LYS A 609 38.39 -29.51 0.95
N TYR A 610 37.44 -30.34 0.49
CA TYR A 610 36.06 -30.34 0.97
C TYR A 610 35.57 -31.71 1.51
N GLY A 611 36.41 -32.75 1.51
CA GLY A 611 36.13 -34.10 2.03
C GLY A 611 35.84 -34.22 3.54
N VAL A 612 35.61 -33.11 4.24
CA VAL A 612 34.96 -33.08 5.56
C VAL A 612 33.46 -33.38 5.42
N TYR A 613 32.80 -32.80 4.41
CA TYR A 613 31.37 -33.00 4.16
C TYR A 613 31.02 -34.47 3.88
N GLY A 614 31.87 -35.18 3.12
CA GLY A 614 31.72 -36.61 2.86
C GLY A 614 31.83 -37.49 4.11
N ARG A 615 32.53 -37.04 5.16
CA ARG A 615 32.66 -37.77 6.44
C ARG A 615 31.50 -37.48 7.40
N LEU A 616 30.91 -36.29 7.34
CA LEU A 616 29.70 -35.95 8.11
C LEU A 616 28.47 -36.74 7.63
N SER A 617 28.32 -36.91 6.31
CA SER A 617 27.22 -37.70 5.71
C SER A 617 27.27 -39.20 6.09
N ALA A 618 28.47 -39.75 6.33
CA ALA A 618 28.64 -41.15 6.70
C ALA A 618 28.22 -41.51 8.15
N ALA A 619 27.76 -40.53 8.94
CA ALA A 619 27.37 -40.70 10.34
C ALA A 619 25.86 -40.88 10.56
N GLU A 620 25.02 -40.86 9.51
CA GLU A 620 23.61 -41.21 9.65
C GLU A 620 23.45 -42.74 9.85
N PRO A 621 22.65 -43.18 10.85
CA PRO A 621 22.43 -44.61 11.08
C PRO A 621 21.65 -45.23 9.93
N ARG A 622 22.17 -46.33 9.37
CA ARG A 622 21.46 -47.08 8.32
C ARG A 622 20.08 -47.51 8.83
N PRO A 623 19.02 -47.45 8.00
CA PRO A 623 17.75 -48.06 8.35
C PRO A 623 17.94 -49.57 8.55
N VAL A 624 17.28 -50.13 9.55
CA VAL A 624 17.16 -51.58 9.72
C VAL A 624 16.13 -52.05 8.70
N ASN A 625 16.48 -53.05 7.88
CA ASN A 625 15.53 -53.67 6.96
C ASN A 625 14.48 -54.46 7.76
N THR A 626 13.21 -54.17 7.51
CA THR A 626 12.04 -54.98 7.83
C THR A 626 11.07 -54.86 6.67
#